data_AF-B0XXI5-F1
#
_entry.id   AF-B0XXI5-F1
#
_cell.length_a   1.000
_cell.length_b   1.000
_cell.length_c   1.000
_cell.angle_alpha   90.00
_cell.angle_beta   90.00
_cell.angle_gamma   90.00
#
_symmetry.space_group_name_H-M   'P 1'
#
loop_
_entity.id
_entity.type
_entity.pdbx_description
1 polymer ?
#
loop_
_entity_poly.entity_id
_entity_poly.type
_entity_poly.pdbx_seq_one_letter_code
_entity_poly.pdbx_strand_id
1 'polypeptide(L)'
;MNNEQLGYDPSIISMSDGRRFIEIIRDGHSERLILDRLMKRAPCIAGRATTCWIAHREGDKSHAPLVIKDPWQYPEREEEGKLLAEPTEKGVVNVARYYYHETVQVGGNLDDIRGNVRKGLDVTQATNYRPTRFQSSSVANAIVDTGRICRSTSRTGCKRSSSRAGEHGRALQNRVHRRVIIRDYGSPVYRAKSCISLLSALENCIKGYESLHTKVGFLQGDISTGNLILNDDEANPSWSAFLIDLDLAIKEQRERPSGARGKTGTKAFMAIGLLLGEKHSFMYGLESFFWIIFWICIHYNGPDESRIVPRFEKWNYVDWKS
;
A
#
# COMPACT_ATOMS: atom_id res chain seq x y z
N MET A 1 10.93 -30.16 6.34
CA MET A 1 10.06 -28.99 6.54
C MET A 1 9.15 -28.88 5.34
N ASN A 2 7.84 -28.80 5.54
CA ASN A 2 6.88 -28.53 4.46
C ASN A 2 6.73 -27.01 4.22
N ASN A 3 6.04 -26.62 3.14
CA ASN A 3 5.87 -25.21 2.78
C ASN A 3 5.13 -24.42 3.89
N GLU A 4 4.14 -25.01 4.55
CA GLU A 4 3.44 -24.38 5.67
C GLU A 4 4.37 -24.09 6.86
N GLN A 5 5.26 -25.03 7.21
CA GLN A 5 6.27 -24.86 8.26
C GLN A 5 7.30 -23.77 7.89
N LEU A 6 7.53 -23.55 6.60
CA LEU A 6 8.35 -22.44 6.09
C LEU A 6 7.59 -21.11 6.02
N GLY A 7 6.30 -21.10 6.39
CA GLY A 7 5.46 -19.89 6.40
C GLY A 7 4.93 -19.48 5.03
N TYR A 8 4.87 -20.41 4.06
CA TYR A 8 4.14 -20.17 2.82
C TYR A 8 2.64 -20.15 3.09
N ASP A 9 1.93 -19.28 2.37
CA ASP A 9 0.48 -19.18 2.39
C ASP A 9 -0.14 -20.45 1.77
N PRO A 10 -0.85 -21.28 2.56
CA PRO A 10 -1.47 -22.50 2.07
C PRO A 10 -2.71 -22.26 1.21
N SER A 11 -3.28 -21.04 1.21
CA SER A 11 -4.37 -20.70 0.31
C SER A 11 -3.93 -20.60 -1.16
N ILE A 12 -2.61 -20.52 -1.41
CA ILE A 12 -2.02 -20.58 -2.75
C ILE A 12 -1.70 -22.05 -3.07
N ILE A 13 -2.56 -22.66 -3.86
CA ILE A 13 -2.49 -24.08 -4.21
C ILE A 13 -1.63 -24.24 -5.47
N SER A 14 -0.72 -25.22 -5.45
CA SER A 14 0.11 -25.57 -6.61
C SER A 14 -0.48 -26.77 -7.34
N MET A 15 -0.65 -26.65 -8.65
CA MET A 15 -1.05 -27.73 -9.55
C MET A 15 0.14 -28.63 -9.90
N SER A 16 -0.16 -29.84 -10.40
CA SER A 16 0.87 -30.80 -10.85
C SER A 16 1.72 -30.29 -12.01
N ASP A 17 1.20 -29.35 -12.81
CA ASP A 17 1.90 -28.70 -13.92
C ASP A 17 2.74 -27.48 -13.50
N GLY A 18 2.80 -27.17 -12.20
CA GLY A 18 3.56 -26.06 -11.65
C GLY A 18 2.82 -24.71 -11.65
N ARG A 19 1.61 -24.62 -12.22
CA ARG A 19 0.77 -23.43 -12.08
C ARG A 19 0.27 -23.31 -10.64
N ARG A 20 -0.03 -22.07 -10.22
CA ARG A 20 -0.58 -21.79 -8.90
C ARG A 20 -1.91 -21.09 -9.04
N PHE A 21 -2.82 -21.34 -8.12
CA PHE A 21 -4.12 -20.69 -8.09
C PHE A 21 -4.59 -20.44 -6.65
N ILE A 22 -5.57 -19.57 -6.51
CA ILE A 22 -6.36 -19.41 -5.29
C ILE A 22 -7.82 -19.72 -5.59
N GLU A 23 -8.55 -20.20 -4.58
CA GLU A 23 -9.99 -20.38 -4.63
C GLU A 23 -10.66 -19.29 -3.80
N ILE A 24 -11.65 -18.63 -4.39
CA ILE A 24 -12.48 -17.62 -3.71
C ILE A 24 -13.95 -18.01 -3.81
N ILE A 25 -14.77 -17.50 -2.90
CA ILE A 25 -16.22 -17.63 -2.97
C ILE A 25 -16.80 -16.23 -3.22
N ARG A 26 -17.26 -15.96 -4.44
CA ARG A 26 -17.89 -14.70 -4.81
C ARG A 26 -19.33 -14.96 -5.25
N ASP A 27 -20.26 -14.17 -4.73
CA ASP A 27 -21.70 -14.26 -5.06
C ASP A 27 -22.27 -15.68 -4.86
N GLY A 28 -21.76 -16.41 -3.86
CA GLY A 28 -22.16 -17.79 -3.58
C GLY A 28 -21.52 -18.85 -4.49
N HIS A 29 -20.67 -18.46 -5.43
CA HIS A 29 -20.00 -19.35 -6.37
C HIS A 29 -18.51 -19.44 -6.09
N SER A 30 -17.97 -20.66 -6.19
CA SER A 30 -16.52 -20.87 -6.14
C SER A 30 -15.90 -20.45 -7.48
N GLU A 31 -14.89 -19.59 -7.42
CA GLU A 31 -14.07 -19.19 -8.56
C GLU A 31 -12.60 -19.53 -8.28
N ARG A 32 -11.92 -20.06 -9.31
CA ARG A 32 -10.47 -20.28 -9.29
C ARG A 32 -9.77 -19.15 -10.03
N LEU A 33 -8.78 -18.55 -9.39
CA LEU A 33 -7.96 -17.51 -10.00
C LEU A 33 -6.53 -18.04 -10.18
N ILE A 34 -6.12 -18.19 -11.44
CA ILE A 34 -4.80 -18.68 -11.81
C ILE A 34 -3.79 -17.54 -11.68
N LEU A 35 -2.70 -17.77 -10.94
CA LEU A 35 -1.63 -16.80 -10.74
C LEU A 35 -0.65 -16.84 -11.91
N ASP A 36 -0.71 -15.81 -12.76
CA ASP A 36 0.11 -15.72 -13.96
C ASP A 36 1.54 -15.27 -13.64
N ARG A 37 1.66 -14.19 -12.86
CA ARG A 37 2.96 -13.54 -12.62
C ARG A 37 3.01 -12.80 -11.30
N LEU A 38 4.16 -12.88 -10.62
CA LEU A 38 4.47 -12.02 -9.49
C LEU A 38 4.77 -10.61 -9.98
N MET A 39 3.90 -9.65 -9.65
CA MET A 39 4.07 -8.23 -10.03
C MET A 39 5.02 -7.52 -9.07
N LYS A 40 4.85 -7.72 -7.76
CA LYS A 40 5.62 -7.02 -6.73
C LYS A 40 5.73 -7.86 -5.48
N ARG A 41 6.91 -7.82 -4.85
CA ARG A 41 7.12 -8.32 -3.49
C ARG A 41 7.94 -7.30 -2.72
N ALA A 42 7.39 -6.80 -1.61
CA ALA A 42 8.07 -5.85 -0.73
C ALA A 42 8.47 -6.58 0.57
N PRO A 43 9.57 -7.37 0.57
CA PRO A 43 9.96 -8.14 1.74
C PRO A 43 10.36 -7.21 2.89
N CYS A 44 9.77 -7.40 4.06
CA CYS A 44 10.16 -6.69 5.27
C CYS A 44 9.86 -7.53 6.51
N ILE A 45 10.72 -7.40 7.53
CA ILE A 45 10.50 -8.05 8.85
C ILE A 45 9.41 -7.31 9.64
N ALA A 46 9.45 -5.97 9.60
CA ALA A 46 8.47 -5.11 10.27
C ALA A 46 7.81 -4.19 9.23
N GLY A 47 6.56 -4.51 8.85
CA GLY A 47 5.80 -3.75 7.86
C GLY A 47 4.62 -4.55 7.31
N ARG A 48 4.14 -4.16 6.12
CA ARG A 48 3.01 -4.83 5.46
C ARG A 48 3.41 -6.07 4.64
N ALA A 49 4.70 -6.26 4.36
CA ALA A 49 5.24 -7.34 3.53
C ALA A 49 4.42 -7.63 2.25
N THR A 50 3.95 -6.57 1.59
CA THR A 50 2.94 -6.66 0.53
C THR A 50 3.44 -7.48 -0.65
N THR A 51 2.64 -8.45 -1.08
CA THR A 51 2.83 -9.24 -2.28
C THR A 51 1.70 -8.94 -3.25
N CYS A 52 2.02 -8.79 -4.54
CA CYS A 52 1.01 -8.56 -5.58
C CYS A 52 1.23 -9.51 -6.75
N TRP A 53 0.15 -10.13 -7.21
CA TRP A 53 0.12 -11.04 -8.36
C TRP A 53 -0.79 -10.49 -9.44
N ILE A 54 -0.44 -10.77 -10.69
CA ILE A 54 -1.40 -10.76 -11.81
C ILE A 54 -2.00 -12.15 -11.88
N ALA A 55 -3.31 -12.20 -12.05
CA ALA A 55 -4.07 -13.43 -12.17
C ALA A 55 -5.20 -13.28 -13.19
N HIS A 56 -5.78 -14.39 -13.60
CA HIS A 56 -7.03 -14.41 -14.37
C HIS A 56 -7.97 -15.48 -13.81
N ARG A 57 -9.26 -15.36 -14.11
CA ARG A 57 -10.24 -16.36 -13.73
C ARG A 57 -10.10 -17.60 -14.62
N GLU A 58 -10.03 -18.79 -14.02
CA GLU A 58 -9.98 -20.05 -14.75
C GLU A 58 -11.24 -20.20 -15.63
N GLY A 59 -11.03 -20.52 -16.91
CA GLY A 59 -12.10 -20.68 -17.91
C GLY A 59 -12.59 -19.38 -18.56
N ASP A 60 -12.08 -18.20 -18.14
CA ASP A 60 -12.38 -16.94 -18.81
C ASP A 60 -11.58 -16.80 -20.12
N LYS A 61 -12.30 -16.86 -21.25
CA LYS A 61 -11.70 -16.74 -22.60
C LYS A 61 -11.12 -15.36 -22.88
N SER A 62 -11.58 -14.32 -22.18
CA SER A 62 -11.06 -12.96 -22.34
C SER A 62 -9.69 -12.79 -21.68
N HIS A 63 -9.31 -13.69 -20.77
CA HIS A 63 -8.13 -13.55 -19.92
C HIS A 63 -8.03 -12.16 -19.28
N ALA A 64 -9.17 -11.60 -18.86
CA ALA A 64 -9.22 -10.29 -18.24
C ALA A 64 -8.29 -10.27 -17.00
N PRO A 65 -7.33 -9.35 -16.91
CA PRO A 65 -6.36 -9.34 -15.83
C PRO A 65 -7.04 -8.95 -14.52
N LEU A 66 -6.65 -9.64 -13.45
CA LEU A 66 -6.95 -9.31 -12.07
C LEU A 66 -5.64 -9.07 -11.33
N VAL A 67 -5.67 -8.19 -10.33
CA VAL A 67 -4.55 -7.99 -9.42
C VAL A 67 -4.94 -8.46 -8.04
N ILE A 68 -4.20 -9.43 -7.51
CA ILE A 68 -4.32 -9.90 -6.13
C ILE A 68 -3.26 -9.19 -5.32
N LYS A 69 -3.64 -8.55 -4.22
CA LYS A 69 -2.76 -7.84 -3.28
C LYS A 69 -2.93 -8.44 -1.90
N ASP A 70 -1.83 -8.93 -1.36
CA ASP A 70 -1.74 -9.59 -0.05
C ASP A 70 -0.88 -8.75 0.92
N PRO A 71 -1.49 -7.85 1.71
CA PRO A 71 -0.79 -7.11 2.77
C PRO A 71 -1.07 -7.64 4.19
N TRP A 72 -0.06 -7.47 5.07
CA TRP A 72 -0.22 -7.58 6.52
C TRP A 72 -0.68 -6.24 7.11
N GLN A 73 -1.94 -6.18 7.53
CA GLN A 73 -2.61 -4.96 7.99
C GLN A 73 -2.86 -4.97 9.49
N TYR A 74 -2.94 -3.79 10.10
CA TYR A 74 -3.37 -3.67 11.49
C TYR A 74 -4.86 -4.02 11.60
N PRO A 75 -5.29 -4.85 12.57
CA PRO A 75 -6.71 -5.20 12.73
C PRO A 75 -7.61 -3.99 12.94
N GLU A 76 -7.08 -2.90 13.51
CA GLU A 76 -7.82 -1.66 13.79
C GLU A 76 -8.04 -0.81 12.54
N ARG A 77 -7.41 -1.13 11.40
CA ARG A 77 -7.63 -0.46 10.12
C ARG A 77 -8.86 -1.03 9.43
N GLU A 78 -9.61 -0.15 8.79
CA GLU A 78 -10.65 -0.55 7.84
C GLU A 78 -10.03 -1.36 6.69
N GLU A 79 -10.79 -2.33 6.18
CA GLU A 79 -10.29 -3.25 5.17
C GLU A 79 -10.28 -2.58 3.79
N GLU A 80 -9.16 -2.67 3.08
CA GLU A 80 -9.03 -2.08 1.74
C GLU A 80 -10.14 -2.53 0.80
N GLY A 81 -10.53 -3.81 0.89
CA GLY A 81 -11.60 -4.37 0.09
C GLY A 81 -12.93 -3.64 0.29
N LYS A 82 -13.27 -3.27 1.52
CA LYS A 82 -14.48 -2.48 1.83
C LYS A 82 -14.35 -1.05 1.29
N LEU A 83 -13.16 -0.46 1.43
CA LEU A 83 -12.85 0.87 0.92
C LEU A 83 -12.89 0.94 -0.62
N LEU A 84 -12.72 -0.18 -1.33
CA LEU A 84 -12.84 -0.27 -2.79
C LEU A 84 -14.25 -0.70 -3.23
N ALA A 85 -14.95 -1.53 -2.45
CA ALA A 85 -16.30 -1.99 -2.76
C ALA A 85 -17.29 -0.83 -2.82
N GLU A 86 -17.33 0.04 -1.79
CA GLU A 86 -18.26 1.17 -1.72
C GLU A 86 -18.14 2.14 -2.93
N PRO A 87 -16.93 2.62 -3.32
CA PRO A 87 -16.75 3.41 -4.54
C PRO A 87 -17.19 2.68 -5.82
N THR A 88 -16.91 1.39 -5.92
CA THR A 88 -17.26 0.59 -7.12
C THR A 88 -18.78 0.50 -7.28
N GLU A 89 -19.51 0.22 -6.20
CA GLU A 89 -20.98 0.15 -6.19
C GLU A 89 -21.62 1.51 -6.49
N LYS A 90 -21.05 2.60 -5.97
CA LYS A 90 -21.51 3.98 -6.21
C LYS A 90 -21.05 4.56 -7.56
N GLY A 91 -20.42 3.75 -8.42
CA GLY A 91 -20.01 4.13 -9.77
C GLY A 91 -18.96 5.22 -9.80
N VAL A 92 -18.01 5.22 -8.86
CA VAL A 92 -16.82 6.09 -8.91
C VAL A 92 -15.98 5.75 -10.14
N VAL A 93 -15.53 6.78 -10.85
CA VAL A 93 -14.71 6.63 -12.07
C VAL A 93 -13.23 6.77 -11.74
N ASN A 94 -12.35 6.22 -12.58
CA ASN A 94 -10.89 6.37 -12.48
C ASN A 94 -10.31 6.04 -11.09
N VAL A 95 -10.90 5.07 -10.41
CA VAL A 95 -10.39 4.40 -9.21
C VAL A 95 -10.46 2.90 -9.47
N ALA A 96 -9.50 2.14 -8.96
CA ALA A 96 -9.49 0.69 -9.12
C ALA A 96 -10.80 0.05 -8.66
N ARG A 97 -11.37 -0.77 -9.54
CA ARG A 97 -12.65 -1.44 -9.34
C ARG A 97 -12.45 -2.70 -8.53
N TYR A 98 -13.28 -2.84 -7.51
CA TYR A 98 -13.34 -3.99 -6.64
C TYR A 98 -13.71 -5.27 -7.39
N TYR A 99 -13.05 -6.37 -7.04
CA TYR A 99 -13.42 -7.72 -7.48
C TYR A 99 -13.82 -8.62 -6.30
N TYR A 100 -12.96 -8.69 -5.28
CA TYR A 100 -13.16 -9.54 -4.10
C TYR A 100 -12.23 -9.11 -2.96
N HIS A 101 -12.56 -9.45 -1.71
CA HIS A 101 -11.63 -9.37 -0.59
C HIS A 101 -11.93 -10.43 0.47
N GLU A 102 -10.90 -10.79 1.23
CA GLU A 102 -11.02 -11.69 2.37
C GLU A 102 -9.94 -11.41 3.42
N THR A 103 -10.17 -11.93 4.62
CA THR A 103 -9.11 -12.13 5.60
C THR A 103 -8.65 -13.59 5.50
N VAL A 104 -7.37 -13.80 5.19
CA VAL A 104 -6.83 -15.13 4.90
C VAL A 104 -6.89 -16.00 6.15
N GLN A 105 -7.24 -17.28 5.97
CA GLN A 105 -7.28 -18.26 7.04
C GLN A 105 -6.28 -19.39 6.77
N VAL A 106 -5.59 -19.83 7.82
CA VAL A 106 -4.63 -20.95 7.79
C VAL A 106 -5.03 -21.95 8.87
N GLY A 107 -5.33 -23.19 8.47
CA GLY A 107 -5.79 -24.24 9.39
C GLY A 107 -7.09 -23.87 10.13
N GLY A 108 -8.01 -23.17 9.46
CA GLY A 108 -9.29 -22.73 10.04
C GLY A 108 -9.18 -21.55 11.01
N ASN A 109 -7.98 -20.98 11.20
CA ASN A 109 -7.75 -19.83 12.05
C ASN A 109 -7.33 -18.62 11.22
N LEU A 110 -7.67 -17.43 11.71
CA LEU A 110 -7.28 -16.17 11.09
C LEU A 110 -5.76 -16.05 11.01
N ASP A 111 -5.26 -15.67 9.84
CA ASP A 111 -3.82 -15.57 9.62
C ASP A 111 -3.24 -14.28 10.18
N ASP A 112 -2.73 -14.35 11.42
CA ASP A 112 -2.13 -13.23 12.13
C ASP A 112 -0.69 -13.48 12.61
N ILE A 113 0.02 -12.39 12.89
CA ILE A 113 1.41 -12.47 13.35
C ILE A 113 1.50 -13.11 14.75
N ARG A 114 0.49 -12.94 15.61
CA ARG A 114 0.53 -13.41 17.00
C ARG A 114 0.36 -14.93 17.10
N GLY A 115 -0.67 -15.46 16.46
CA GLY A 115 -1.05 -16.87 16.45
C GLY A 115 -0.21 -17.67 15.45
N ASN A 116 -0.20 -17.28 14.17
CA ASN A 116 0.39 -18.12 13.13
C ASN A 116 1.90 -17.96 12.98
N VAL A 117 2.41 -16.72 13.03
CA VAL A 117 3.84 -16.47 12.84
C VAL A 117 4.63 -16.67 14.14
N ARG A 118 4.18 -16.06 15.24
CA ARG A 118 4.89 -16.16 16.54
C ARG A 118 4.52 -17.40 17.35
N LYS A 119 3.35 -18.00 17.13
CA LYS A 119 2.89 -19.21 17.87
C LYS A 119 3.05 -19.08 19.39
N GLY A 120 2.72 -17.92 19.94
CA GLY A 120 2.81 -17.65 21.38
C GLY A 120 4.21 -17.26 21.90
N LEU A 121 5.23 -17.13 21.04
CA LEU A 121 6.55 -16.65 21.44
C LEU A 121 6.49 -15.19 21.93
N ASP A 122 6.90 -14.98 23.18
CA ASP A 122 7.04 -13.66 23.77
C ASP A 122 8.40 -13.05 23.42
N VAL A 123 8.39 -12.16 22.43
CA VAL A 123 9.60 -11.46 21.95
C VAL A 123 10.25 -10.60 23.04
N THR A 124 9.51 -10.24 24.09
CA THR A 124 10.06 -9.45 25.21
C THR A 124 11.02 -10.25 26.09
N GLN A 125 10.98 -11.59 26.01
CA GLN A 125 11.88 -12.50 26.73
C GLN A 125 13.21 -12.74 25.97
N ALA A 126 13.36 -12.20 24.76
CA ALA A 126 14.59 -12.36 24.00
C ALA A 126 15.75 -11.59 24.66
N THR A 127 16.92 -12.21 24.76
CA THR A 127 18.13 -11.62 25.36
C THR A 127 18.57 -10.31 24.70
N ASN A 128 18.25 -10.13 23.42
CA ASN A 128 18.55 -8.93 22.64
C ASN A 128 17.36 -7.95 22.53
N TYR A 129 16.27 -8.18 23.26
CA TYR A 129 15.11 -7.30 23.22
C TYR A 129 15.48 -5.90 23.75
N ARG A 130 15.39 -4.90 22.88
CA ARG A 130 15.53 -3.49 23.26
C ARG A 130 14.14 -2.86 23.23
N PRO A 131 13.60 -2.42 24.37
CA PRO A 131 12.39 -1.61 24.38
C PRO A 131 12.63 -0.38 23.50
N THR A 132 11.66 -0.02 22.64
CA THR A 132 11.66 1.26 21.94
C THR A 132 11.79 2.38 22.99
N ARG A 133 12.94 3.06 23.02
CA ARG A 133 13.17 4.21 23.90
C ARG A 133 12.17 5.31 23.53
N PHE A 134 11.21 5.54 24.42
CA PHE A 134 10.48 6.80 24.48
C PHE A 134 11.48 7.86 24.91
N GLN A 135 11.92 8.74 24.00
CA GLN A 135 12.69 9.93 24.41
C GLN A 135 11.71 10.87 25.11
N SER A 136 11.60 10.72 26.43
CA SER A 136 11.19 11.80 27.31
C SER A 136 12.27 12.87 27.24
N SER A 137 11.88 14.08 26.90
CA SER A 137 12.74 15.26 26.93
C SER A 137 13.19 15.54 28.36
N SER A 138 14.41 15.16 28.71
CA SER A 138 15.15 15.77 29.82
C SER A 138 16.46 16.31 29.30
N VAL A 139 16.69 17.58 29.61
CA VAL A 139 17.88 18.36 29.26
C VAL A 139 19.06 17.79 30.06
N ALA A 140 20.07 17.23 29.39
CA ALA A 140 21.49 17.35 29.78
C ALA A 140 22.41 16.52 28.85
N ASN A 141 23.38 17.25 28.29
CA ASN A 141 24.76 16.88 27.95
C ASN A 141 25.03 15.85 26.83
N ALA A 142 25.60 16.42 25.77
CA ALA A 142 26.32 15.74 24.71
C ALA A 142 27.52 14.96 25.25
N ILE A 143 27.67 13.70 24.81
CA ILE A 143 28.98 13.10 24.55
C ILE A 143 28.87 12.29 23.25
N VAL A 144 29.84 12.55 22.39
CA VAL A 144 30.10 11.93 21.09
C VAL A 144 30.27 10.42 21.24
N ASP A 145 29.63 9.62 20.38
CA ASP A 145 30.18 8.31 20.06
C ASP A 145 30.10 8.01 18.56
N THR A 146 31.28 7.73 18.06
CA THR A 146 31.68 7.47 16.69
C THR A 146 31.29 6.06 16.25
N GLY A 147 30.86 5.94 15.00
CA GLY A 147 31.07 4.74 14.19
C GLY A 147 30.00 3.65 14.28
N ARG A 148 29.18 3.56 13.23
CA ARG A 148 28.97 2.32 12.46
C ARG A 148 28.26 2.63 11.16
N ILE A 149 29.05 2.69 10.09
CA ILE A 149 28.58 2.69 8.70
C ILE A 149 27.97 1.31 8.45
N CYS A 150 26.65 1.20 8.52
CA CYS A 150 25.94 0.09 7.89
C CYS A 150 25.65 0.49 6.44
N ARG A 151 26.46 -0.05 5.53
CA ARG A 151 26.27 0.03 4.07
C ARG A 151 24.87 -0.50 3.71
N SER A 152 23.93 0.41 3.50
CA SER A 152 22.63 0.12 2.89
C SER A 152 22.83 0.12 1.38
N THR A 153 22.92 -1.07 0.79
CA THR A 153 22.81 -1.24 -0.66
C THR A 153 21.48 -0.66 -1.13
N SER A 154 21.58 0.33 -1.99
CA SER A 154 20.50 1.03 -2.66
C SER A 154 19.55 0.06 -3.38
N ARG A 155 18.36 -0.14 -2.83
CA ARG A 155 17.16 -0.49 -3.60
C ARG A 155 16.07 0.50 -3.23
N THR A 156 15.74 1.36 -4.19
CA THR A 156 14.59 2.24 -4.18
C THR A 156 13.32 1.46 -3.85
N GLY A 157 12.50 1.99 -2.92
CA GLY A 157 11.13 1.52 -2.73
C GLY A 157 10.79 0.77 -1.43
N CYS A 158 11.66 0.73 -0.41
CA CYS A 158 11.25 0.22 0.90
C CYS A 158 10.37 1.27 1.61
N LYS A 159 9.05 1.28 1.32
CA LYS A 159 8.04 2.09 2.04
C LYS A 159 8.09 1.72 3.54
N ARG A 160 8.90 2.42 4.34
CA ARG A 160 8.76 2.39 5.80
C ARG A 160 7.46 3.12 6.11
N SER A 161 6.41 2.37 6.44
CA SER A 161 5.26 2.95 7.14
C SER A 161 5.78 3.44 8.49
N SER A 162 6.24 4.70 8.58
CA SER A 162 6.68 5.30 9.83
C SER A 162 5.47 5.66 10.66
N SER A 163 4.76 4.66 11.17
CA SER A 163 3.79 4.87 12.24
C SER A 163 4.56 5.25 13.49
N ARG A 164 4.67 6.56 13.76
CA ARG A 164 5.23 7.06 15.01
C ARG A 164 4.28 6.68 16.14
N ALA A 165 4.83 5.99 17.14
CA ALA A 165 4.09 5.51 18.29
C ALA A 165 3.58 6.69 19.13
N GLY A 166 2.27 6.87 19.15
CA GLY A 166 1.57 7.60 20.22
C GLY A 166 1.15 6.62 21.32
N GLU A 167 1.12 7.14 22.54
CA GLU A 167 0.81 6.46 23.82
C GLU A 167 -0.28 5.40 23.68
N HIS A 168 0.00 4.17 24.13
CA HIS A 168 -0.90 3.21 24.80
C HIS A 168 -0.29 1.79 24.69
N GLY A 169 0.15 1.26 25.85
CA GLY A 169 0.28 -0.18 26.11
C GLY A 169 1.42 -0.97 25.45
N ARG A 170 2.20 -1.67 26.27
CA ARG A 170 3.26 -2.67 25.98
C ARG A 170 2.86 -3.85 25.04
N ALA A 171 1.70 -3.83 24.39
CA ALA A 171 1.25 -4.94 23.55
C ALA A 171 2.03 -4.98 22.23
N LEU A 172 2.74 -6.08 21.99
CA LEU A 172 3.37 -6.36 20.69
C LEU A 172 2.32 -6.24 19.59
N GLN A 173 2.55 -5.34 18.64
CA GLN A 173 1.60 -5.02 17.59
C GLN A 173 1.21 -6.27 16.79
N ASN A 174 -0.09 -6.49 16.60
CA ASN A 174 -0.58 -7.57 15.75
C ASN A 174 -0.84 -7.06 14.33
N ARG A 175 -0.71 -7.95 13.35
CA ARG A 175 -1.17 -7.72 11.98
C ARG A 175 -1.84 -8.97 11.47
N VAL A 176 -2.83 -8.76 10.61
CA VAL A 176 -3.65 -9.77 9.98
C VAL A 176 -3.35 -9.76 8.49
N HIS A 177 -3.26 -10.95 7.91
CA HIS A 177 -3.11 -11.14 6.48
C HIS A 177 -4.45 -10.90 5.79
N ARG A 178 -4.50 -9.82 5.01
CA ARG A 178 -5.66 -9.45 4.19
C ARG A 178 -5.33 -9.80 2.74
N ARG A 179 -6.36 -10.13 1.98
CA ARG A 179 -6.30 -10.27 0.53
C ARG A 179 -7.35 -9.37 -0.11
N VAL A 180 -6.93 -8.58 -1.09
CA VAL A 180 -7.85 -7.79 -1.92
C VAL A 180 -7.55 -8.05 -3.38
N ILE A 181 -8.61 -8.16 -4.17
CA ILE A 181 -8.56 -8.45 -5.60
C ILE A 181 -9.26 -7.31 -6.33
N ILE A 182 -8.57 -6.74 -7.31
CA ILE A 182 -9.07 -5.63 -8.14
C ILE A 182 -9.04 -6.01 -9.62
N ARG A 183 -9.94 -5.39 -10.39
CA ARG A 183 -10.09 -5.61 -11.84
C ARG A 183 -9.10 -4.82 -12.67
N ASP A 184 -8.64 -3.68 -12.15
CA ASP A 184 -7.84 -2.75 -12.93
C ASP A 184 -6.34 -2.99 -12.75
N TYR A 185 -5.63 -2.96 -13.87
CA TYR A 185 -4.19 -3.16 -13.96
C TYR A 185 -3.57 -2.14 -14.92
N GLY A 186 -2.33 -1.76 -14.64
CA GLY A 186 -1.56 -0.87 -15.50
C GLY A 186 -0.15 -0.65 -14.98
N SER A 187 0.49 0.40 -15.45
CA SER A 187 1.84 0.78 -15.05
C SER A 187 1.83 2.07 -14.23
N PRO A 188 2.74 2.26 -13.26
CA PRO A 188 2.82 3.53 -12.54
C PRO A 188 3.03 4.72 -13.47
N VAL A 189 2.38 5.85 -13.15
CA VAL A 189 2.34 7.06 -14.01
C VAL A 189 3.72 7.61 -14.40
N TYR A 190 4.75 7.42 -13.57
CA TYR A 190 6.12 7.85 -13.88
C TYR A 190 6.77 7.05 -15.03
N ARG A 191 6.12 5.99 -15.53
CA ARG A 191 6.55 5.21 -16.70
C ARG A 191 5.87 5.66 -18.00
N ALA A 192 5.09 6.75 -17.97
CA ALA A 192 4.48 7.32 -19.17
C ALA A 192 5.53 7.57 -20.26
N LYS A 193 5.21 7.17 -21.49
CA LYS A 193 6.13 7.25 -22.64
C LYS A 193 6.18 8.65 -23.26
N SER A 194 5.23 9.52 -22.94
CA SER A 194 5.15 10.88 -23.47
C SER A 194 4.56 11.84 -22.43
N CYS A 195 4.87 13.12 -22.59
CA CYS A 195 4.29 14.19 -21.77
C CYS A 195 2.76 14.23 -21.89
N ILE A 196 2.23 13.97 -23.08
CA ILE A 196 0.77 13.93 -23.31
C ILE A 196 0.14 12.79 -22.51
N SER A 197 0.68 11.57 -22.57
CA SER A 197 0.18 10.43 -21.79
C SER A 197 0.26 10.70 -20.27
N LEU A 198 1.37 11.30 -19.81
CA LEU A 198 1.53 11.71 -18.41
C LEU A 198 0.44 12.71 -17.98
N LEU A 199 0.22 13.77 -18.75
CA LEU A 199 -0.76 14.81 -18.42
C LEU A 199 -2.19 14.27 -18.49
N SER A 200 -2.53 13.46 -19.50
CA SER A 200 -3.83 12.80 -19.58
C SER A 200 -4.06 11.83 -18.42
N ALA A 201 -3.04 11.11 -17.96
CA ALA A 201 -3.14 10.24 -16.80
C ALA A 201 -3.40 11.02 -15.51
N LEU A 202 -2.69 12.14 -15.32
CA LEU A 202 -2.90 13.04 -14.18
C LEU A 202 -4.30 13.63 -14.17
N GLU A 203 -4.78 14.11 -15.32
CA GLU A 203 -6.14 14.63 -15.48
C GLU A 203 -7.20 13.57 -15.09
N ASN A 204 -7.05 12.35 -15.60
CA ASN A 204 -7.97 11.26 -15.28
C ASN A 204 -7.90 10.84 -13.81
N CYS A 205 -6.71 10.82 -13.20
CA CYS A 205 -6.57 10.55 -11.77
C CYS A 205 -7.19 11.67 -10.89
N ILE A 206 -7.10 12.94 -11.31
CA ILE A 206 -7.77 14.05 -10.63
C ILE A 206 -9.28 13.91 -10.72
N LYS A 207 -9.82 13.59 -11.91
CA LYS A 207 -11.25 13.27 -12.09
C LYS A 207 -11.68 12.09 -11.21
N GLY A 208 -10.82 11.09 -11.06
CA GLY A 208 -11.07 9.96 -10.17
C GLY A 208 -11.09 10.36 -8.70
N TYR A 209 -10.16 11.21 -8.29
CA TYR A 209 -10.11 11.76 -6.94
C TYR A 209 -11.34 12.61 -6.61
N GLU A 210 -11.77 13.47 -7.54
CA GLU A 210 -13.00 14.26 -7.44
C GLU A 210 -14.24 13.36 -7.36
N SER A 211 -14.33 12.33 -8.20
CA SER A 211 -15.44 11.38 -8.14
C SER A 211 -15.46 10.58 -6.83
N LEU A 212 -14.28 10.24 -6.29
CA LEU A 212 -14.14 9.55 -5.02
C LEU A 212 -14.62 10.44 -3.86
N HIS A 213 -14.29 11.74 -3.88
CA HIS A 213 -14.76 12.69 -2.87
C HIS A 213 -16.27 12.95 -2.99
N THR A 214 -16.75 13.29 -4.18
CA THR A 214 -18.14 13.74 -4.37
C THR A 214 -19.18 12.62 -4.22
N LYS A 215 -18.87 11.39 -4.62
CA LYS A 215 -19.83 10.28 -4.56
C LYS A 215 -19.81 9.52 -3.23
N VAL A 216 -18.65 9.43 -2.57
CA VAL A 216 -18.51 8.62 -1.34
C VAL A 216 -17.91 9.36 -0.14
N GLY A 217 -17.44 10.60 -0.32
CA GLY A 217 -16.86 11.40 0.75
C GLY A 217 -15.47 10.94 1.21
N PHE A 218 -14.72 10.27 0.34
CA PHE A 218 -13.40 9.71 0.70
C PHE A 218 -12.29 10.66 0.27
N LEU A 219 -11.29 10.78 1.15
CA LEU A 219 -10.01 11.45 0.88
C LEU A 219 -8.90 10.39 0.84
N GLN A 220 -8.30 10.20 -0.32
CA GLN A 220 -7.14 9.31 -0.50
C GLN A 220 -5.92 9.81 0.31
N GLY A 221 -5.47 9.02 1.27
CA GLY A 221 -4.38 9.38 2.19
C GLY A 221 -2.97 9.07 1.72
N ASP A 222 -2.78 8.60 0.48
CA ASP A 222 -1.45 8.34 -0.12
C ASP A 222 -1.48 8.57 -1.63
N ILE A 223 -1.76 9.82 -2.04
CA ILE A 223 -1.58 10.26 -3.43
C ILE A 223 -0.07 10.35 -3.68
N SER A 224 0.45 9.44 -4.51
CA SER A 224 1.89 9.32 -4.78
C SER A 224 2.13 8.77 -6.19
N THR A 225 3.33 8.97 -6.73
CA THR A 225 3.72 8.48 -8.07
C THR A 225 3.52 6.97 -8.27
N GLY A 226 3.54 6.18 -7.19
CA GLY A 226 3.32 4.74 -7.23
C GLY A 226 1.85 4.30 -7.15
N ASN A 227 0.94 5.23 -6.84
CA ASN A 227 -0.48 4.94 -6.63
C ASN A 227 -1.38 5.59 -7.72
N LEU A 228 -0.78 6.30 -8.68
CA LEU A 228 -1.42 6.72 -9.92
C LEU A 228 -0.99 5.74 -11.01
N ILE A 229 -1.97 5.08 -11.62
CA ILE A 229 -1.75 4.04 -12.62
C ILE A 229 -2.22 4.53 -13.98
N LEU A 230 -1.38 4.28 -14.98
CA LEU A 230 -1.62 4.53 -16.39
C LEU A 230 -1.83 3.20 -17.11
N ASN A 231 -2.90 3.12 -17.89
CA ASN A 231 -3.18 2.04 -18.81
C ASN A 231 -2.97 2.53 -20.25
N ASP A 232 -1.78 2.25 -20.80
CA ASP A 232 -1.43 2.52 -22.20
C ASP A 232 -1.81 1.34 -23.14
N ASP A 233 -2.49 0.32 -22.63
CA ASP A 233 -2.90 -0.86 -23.40
C ASP A 233 -4.38 -0.78 -23.76
N GLU A 234 -4.67 -0.52 -25.04
CA GLU A 234 -6.04 -0.42 -25.55
C GLU A 234 -6.82 -1.74 -25.46
N ALA A 235 -6.13 -2.88 -25.41
CA ALA A 235 -6.76 -4.18 -25.22
C ALA A 235 -7.12 -4.46 -23.75
N ASN A 236 -6.53 -3.71 -22.81
CA ASN A 236 -6.80 -3.84 -21.40
C ASN A 236 -8.09 -3.08 -21.02
N PRO A 237 -9.13 -3.76 -20.50
CA PRO A 237 -10.42 -3.15 -20.16
C PRO A 237 -10.39 -2.27 -18.90
N SER A 238 -9.20 -1.96 -18.39
CA SER A 238 -8.99 -1.05 -17.26
C SER A 238 -9.21 0.41 -17.66
N TRP A 239 -9.47 1.27 -16.68
CA TRP A 239 -9.47 2.72 -16.91
C TRP A 239 -8.16 3.19 -17.56
N SER A 240 -8.22 4.17 -18.46
CA SER A 240 -7.02 4.75 -19.11
C SER A 240 -6.01 5.31 -18.10
N ALA A 241 -6.50 5.86 -16.99
CA ALA A 241 -5.70 6.05 -15.78
C ALA A 241 -6.59 6.05 -14.53
N PHE A 242 -6.05 5.61 -13.40
CA PHE A 242 -6.81 5.44 -12.17
C PHE A 242 -5.96 5.47 -10.90
N LEU A 243 -6.62 5.76 -9.78
CA LEU A 243 -6.03 5.67 -8.45
C LEU A 243 -6.13 4.25 -7.88
N ILE A 244 -5.08 3.83 -7.17
CA ILE A 244 -5.04 2.59 -6.39
C ILE A 244 -4.70 2.87 -4.91
N ASP A 245 -4.73 1.82 -4.09
CA ASP A 245 -4.24 1.83 -2.68
C ASP A 245 -5.07 2.74 -1.76
N LEU A 246 -6.31 2.33 -1.48
CA LEU A 246 -7.21 3.02 -0.54
C LEU A 246 -6.96 2.65 0.93
N ASP A 247 -5.89 1.89 1.23
CA ASP A 247 -5.48 1.48 2.60
C ASP A 247 -5.31 2.63 3.61
N LEU A 248 -5.12 3.85 3.10
CA LEU A 248 -4.93 5.07 3.88
C LEU A 248 -6.06 6.09 3.64
N ALA A 249 -7.10 5.72 2.89
CA ALA A 249 -8.25 6.56 2.67
C ALA A 249 -9.01 6.81 3.98
N ILE A 250 -9.63 7.98 4.08
CA ILE A 250 -10.45 8.37 5.23
C ILE A 250 -11.76 8.99 4.73
N LYS A 251 -12.85 8.73 5.44
CA LYS A 251 -14.11 9.47 5.26
C LYS A 251 -13.95 10.89 5.82
N GLU A 252 -14.28 11.90 5.03
CA GLU A 252 -14.11 13.32 5.40
C GLU A 252 -14.94 13.68 6.65
N GLN A 253 -16.15 13.14 6.74
CA GLN A 253 -17.09 13.37 7.84
C GLN A 253 -16.88 12.41 9.03
N ARG A 254 -15.74 11.72 9.14
CA ARG A 254 -15.54 10.73 10.20
C ARG A 254 -15.63 11.35 11.60
N GLU A 255 -16.36 10.68 12.49
CA GLU A 255 -16.41 11.00 13.92
C GLU A 255 -15.21 10.40 14.68
N ARG A 256 -14.58 9.35 14.14
CA ARG A 256 -13.50 8.59 14.79
C ARG A 256 -12.18 8.61 14.01
N PRO A 257 -11.01 8.49 14.68
CA PRO A 257 -9.71 8.36 14.00
C PRO A 257 -9.63 7.09 13.14
N SER A 258 -8.84 7.11 12.05
CA SER A 258 -8.66 5.97 11.13
C SER A 258 -7.83 4.80 11.68
N GLY A 259 -7.58 4.76 12.99
CA GLY A 259 -6.65 3.80 13.60
C GLY A 259 -5.19 3.98 13.18
N ALA A 260 -4.85 5.03 12.41
CA ALA A 260 -3.49 5.35 12.02
C ALA A 260 -2.68 5.86 13.22
N ARG A 261 -1.64 5.11 13.60
CA ARG A 261 -0.71 5.50 14.67
C ARG A 261 0.35 6.47 14.08
N GLY A 262 -0.01 7.75 13.95
CA GLY A 262 0.83 8.84 13.42
C GLY A 262 0.53 9.27 11.97
N LYS A 263 1.27 10.27 11.46
CA LYS A 263 1.17 10.77 10.07
C LYS A 263 1.51 9.64 9.08
N THR A 264 0.56 9.30 8.22
CA THR A 264 0.68 8.24 7.20
C THR A 264 0.67 8.82 5.79
N GLY A 265 1.33 8.16 4.84
CA GLY A 265 1.46 8.61 3.47
C GLY A 265 2.92 8.90 3.09
N THR A 266 3.15 9.22 1.83
CA THR A 266 4.49 9.51 1.31
C THR A 266 4.84 10.98 1.56
N LYS A 267 5.75 11.26 2.52
CA LYS A 267 6.04 12.62 2.99
C LYS A 267 6.40 13.62 1.87
N ALA A 268 7.13 13.19 0.84
CA ALA A 268 7.50 14.07 -0.27
C ALA A 268 6.31 14.56 -1.12
N PHE A 269 5.16 13.89 -1.03
CA PHE A 269 3.92 14.27 -1.73
C PHE A 269 2.86 14.81 -0.78
N MET A 270 3.12 14.80 0.53
CA MET A 270 2.14 15.24 1.52
C MET A 270 2.06 16.76 1.52
N ALA A 271 0.83 17.29 1.49
CA ALA A 271 0.59 18.72 1.60
C ALA A 271 1.24 19.34 2.85
N ILE A 272 1.69 20.58 2.73
CA ILE A 272 2.37 21.29 3.84
C ILE A 272 1.45 21.40 5.06
N GLY A 273 0.16 21.70 4.85
CA GLY A 273 -0.83 21.76 5.94
C GLY A 273 -0.95 20.44 6.70
N LEU A 274 -1.00 19.30 5.99
CA LEU A 274 -0.99 17.96 6.60
C LEU A 274 0.30 17.69 7.39
N LEU A 275 1.44 18.13 6.88
CA LEU A 275 2.73 18.05 7.58
C LEU A 275 2.77 18.94 8.82
N LEU A 276 1.99 20.01 8.88
CA LEU A 276 1.83 20.88 10.05
C LEU A 276 0.76 20.38 11.04
N GLY A 277 -0.03 19.36 10.66
CA GLY A 277 -1.05 18.76 11.53
C GLY A 277 -2.47 19.27 11.29
N GLU A 278 -2.71 19.99 10.18
CA GLU A 278 -4.04 20.41 9.78
C GLU A 278 -4.93 19.21 9.43
N LYS A 279 -6.24 19.37 9.58
CA LYS A 279 -7.22 18.32 9.27
C LYS A 279 -7.25 18.11 7.76
N HIS A 280 -7.09 16.85 7.32
CA HIS A 280 -7.12 16.50 5.90
C HIS A 280 -8.39 17.02 5.20
N SER A 281 -8.19 17.71 4.08
CA SER A 281 -9.22 18.21 3.17
C SER A 281 -8.93 17.77 1.73
N PHE A 282 -9.93 17.88 0.87
CA PHE A 282 -9.79 17.63 -0.58
C PHE A 282 -8.64 18.44 -1.22
N MET A 283 -8.44 19.69 -0.80
CA MET A 283 -7.41 20.58 -1.37
C MET A 283 -5.99 20.05 -1.18
N TYR A 284 -5.72 19.35 -0.07
CA TYR A 284 -4.40 18.73 0.15
C TYR A 284 -4.13 17.56 -0.78
N GLY A 285 -5.18 16.86 -1.24
CA GLY A 285 -5.03 15.87 -2.29
C GLY A 285 -4.59 16.51 -3.61
N LEU A 286 -5.17 17.66 -3.96
CA LEU A 286 -4.76 18.44 -5.14
C LEU A 286 -3.32 18.96 -5.03
N GLU A 287 -2.91 19.42 -3.84
CA GLU A 287 -1.51 19.80 -3.59
C GLU A 287 -0.56 18.61 -3.80
N SER A 288 -0.98 17.39 -3.43
CA SER A 288 -0.20 16.18 -3.66
C SER A 288 0.05 15.90 -5.15
N PHE A 289 -0.94 16.16 -6.02
CA PHE A 289 -0.76 16.08 -7.48
C PHE A 289 0.28 17.07 -8.00
N PHE A 290 0.31 18.29 -7.48
CA PHE A 290 1.36 19.27 -7.81
C PHE A 290 2.75 18.74 -7.45
N TRP A 291 2.92 18.21 -6.23
CA TRP A 291 4.20 17.63 -5.79
C TRP A 291 4.62 16.41 -6.63
N ILE A 292 3.65 15.62 -7.11
CA ILE A 292 3.91 14.52 -8.05
C ILE A 292 4.49 15.02 -9.37
N ILE A 293 3.90 16.07 -9.97
CA ILE A 293 4.40 16.65 -11.22
C ILE A 293 5.83 17.15 -11.03
N PHE A 294 6.06 17.93 -9.97
CA PHE A 294 7.39 18.43 -9.63
C PHE A 294 8.41 17.30 -9.46
N TRP A 295 8.03 16.24 -8.75
CA TRP A 295 8.88 15.08 -8.53
C TRP A 295 9.20 14.35 -9.84
N ILE A 296 8.22 14.14 -10.71
CA ILE A 296 8.43 13.45 -11.99
C ILE A 296 9.44 14.23 -12.85
N CYS A 297 9.25 15.54 -13.01
CA CYS A 297 10.14 16.40 -13.79
C CYS A 297 11.60 16.41 -13.28
N ILE A 298 11.79 16.24 -11.98
CA ILE A 298 13.12 16.23 -11.36
C ILE A 298 13.75 14.85 -11.40
N HIS A 299 12.96 13.79 -11.20
CA HIS A 299 13.49 12.46 -10.94
C HIS A 299 13.44 11.51 -12.13
N TYR A 300 12.84 11.89 -13.25
CA TYR A 300 12.70 11.03 -14.41
C TYR A 300 13.04 11.80 -15.69
N ASN A 301 13.91 11.23 -16.51
CA ASN A 301 14.22 11.72 -17.86
C ASN A 301 13.32 11.07 -18.92
N GLY A 302 12.65 9.96 -18.58
CA GLY A 302 11.81 9.17 -19.48
C GLY A 302 11.37 7.87 -18.81
N PRO A 303 10.62 7.01 -19.52
CA PRO A 303 10.25 5.69 -19.02
C PRO A 303 11.51 4.91 -18.68
N ASP A 304 11.57 4.37 -17.47
CA ASP A 304 12.68 3.56 -16.95
C ASP A 304 14.03 4.28 -16.79
N GLU A 305 14.09 5.60 -17.01
CA GLU A 305 15.27 6.44 -16.79
C GLU A 305 15.11 7.33 -15.55
N SER A 306 15.27 6.74 -14.36
CA SER A 306 15.23 7.47 -13.09
C SER A 306 16.56 8.17 -12.81
N ARG A 307 16.54 9.48 -12.59
CA ARG A 307 17.65 10.23 -11.98
C ARG A 307 17.29 10.55 -10.53
N ILE A 308 17.93 9.90 -9.58
CA ILE A 308 17.70 10.23 -8.17
C ILE A 308 18.49 11.50 -7.85
N VAL A 309 17.81 12.62 -7.69
CA VAL A 309 18.40 13.88 -7.23
C VAL A 309 18.43 13.87 -5.70
N PRO A 310 19.60 13.65 -5.04
CA PRO A 310 19.65 13.34 -3.61
C PRO A 310 19.11 14.46 -2.71
N ARG A 311 19.13 15.71 -3.19
CA ARG A 311 18.57 16.86 -2.47
C ARG A 311 17.08 16.68 -2.18
N PHE A 312 16.32 16.21 -3.16
CA PHE A 312 14.86 16.08 -3.06
C PHE A 312 14.46 14.72 -2.46
N GLU A 313 15.26 13.68 -2.63
CA GLU A 313 15.04 12.39 -1.98
C GLU A 313 14.95 12.51 -0.45
N LYS A 314 15.74 13.42 0.14
CA LYS A 314 15.72 13.74 1.57
C LYS A 314 14.34 14.13 2.09
N TRP A 315 13.45 14.68 1.27
CA TRP A 315 12.10 15.10 1.68
C TRP A 315 11.25 13.94 2.21
N ASN A 316 11.52 12.71 1.77
CA ASN A 316 10.87 11.51 2.33
C ASN A 316 11.25 11.22 3.79
N TYR A 317 12.33 11.82 4.29
CA TYR A 317 12.91 11.53 5.60
C TYR A 317 12.93 12.73 6.53
N VAL A 318 12.60 13.93 6.04
CA VAL A 318 12.57 15.13 6.89
C VAL A 318 11.54 14.95 7.99
N ASP A 319 11.97 15.26 9.21
CA ASP A 319 11.10 15.34 10.36
C ASP A 319 10.54 16.74 10.47
N TRP A 320 9.30 16.88 10.02
CA TRP A 320 8.49 18.07 10.27
C TRP A 320 8.08 18.04 11.75
N LYS A 321 8.91 18.63 12.61
CA LYS A 321 8.56 18.84 14.01
C LYS A 321 7.54 19.98 14.06
N SER A 322 6.33 19.65 14.50
CA SER A 322 5.44 20.55 15.23
C SER A 322 5.85 20.51 16.70
#